data_AF-A0A936CCD0-F1
#
_entry.id   AF-A0A936CCD0-F1
#
_cell.length_a   1.000
_cell.length_b   1.000
_cell.length_c   1.000
_cell.angle_alpha   90.00
_cell.angle_beta   90.00
_cell.angle_gamma   90.00
#
_symmetry.space_group_name_H-M   'P 1'
#
loop_
_entity.id
_entity.type
_entity.pdbx_description
1 polymer ?
#
loop_
_entity_poly.entity_id
_entity_poly.type
_entity_poly.pdbx_seq_one_letter_code
_entity_poly.pdbx_strand_id
1 'polypeptide(L)'
;MRGEVQKLLRVYADQRIAASGTNLAEREAREMLTAKANHTQAALWSLALQAAELAPNPVSTGLFVQSLNEMIDAMGSREAALDRHVPELVLLLLYATFLMTGAIVGYSAGVAGHRASFVTYVMVALIVVLVFVILDLDRPRRGLIQVSQKSLVELGRTMTAEPGVAVPAAGRPGR
;
A
#
# COMPACT_ATOMS: atom_id res chain seq x y z
N MET A 1 16.78 -26.37 12.09
CA MET A 1 15.58 -25.93 11.34
C MET A 1 14.84 -24.76 11.98
N ARG A 2 14.27 -24.87 13.20
CA ARG A 2 13.45 -23.79 13.80
C ARG A 2 14.16 -22.42 13.93
N GLY A 3 15.42 -22.39 14.37
CA GLY A 3 16.19 -21.15 14.50
C GLY A 3 16.54 -20.50 13.15
N GLU A 4 16.71 -21.30 12.10
CA GLU A 4 16.97 -20.83 10.74
C GLU A 4 15.72 -20.20 10.11
N VAL A 5 14.55 -20.84 10.27
CA VAL A 5 13.25 -20.28 9.89
C VAL A 5 13.02 -18.93 10.59
N GLN A 6 13.24 -18.86 11.90
CA GLN A 6 13.07 -17.61 12.66
C GLN A 6 13.99 -16.50 12.16
N LYS A 7 15.25 -16.82 11.84
CA LYS A 7 16.20 -15.86 11.27
C LYS A 7 15.73 -15.36 9.91
N LEU A 8 15.30 -16.26 9.02
CA LEU A 8 14.77 -15.90 7.70
C LEU A 8 13.50 -15.05 7.78
N LEU A 9 12.59 -15.35 8.72
CA LEU A 9 11.39 -14.55 8.95
C LEU A 9 11.71 -13.11 9.39
N ARG A 10 12.71 -12.92 10.27
CA ARG A 10 13.17 -11.57 10.64
C ARG A 10 13.76 -10.83 9.46
N VAL A 11 14.65 -11.48 8.71
CA VAL A 11 15.27 -10.87 7.51
C VAL A 11 14.19 -10.48 6.49
N TYR A 12 13.20 -11.34 6.27
CA TYR A 12 12.06 -11.05 5.40
C TYR A 12 11.27 -9.83 5.88
N ALA A 13 10.93 -9.79 7.18
CA ALA A 13 10.19 -8.66 7.76
C ALA A 13 10.97 -7.35 7.63
N ASP A 14 12.27 -7.35 7.95
CA ASP A 14 13.14 -6.18 7.85
C ASP A 14 13.23 -5.67 6.40
N GLN A 15 13.36 -6.57 5.43
CA GLN A 15 13.36 -6.23 4.00
C GLN A 15 12.03 -5.63 3.54
N ARG A 16 10.89 -6.17 4.01
CA ARG A 16 9.55 -5.64 3.69
C ARG A 16 9.29 -4.27 4.34
N ILE A 17 9.80 -4.06 5.55
CA ILE A 17 9.76 -2.76 6.24
C ILE A 17 10.63 -1.74 5.49
N ALA A 18 11.86 -2.11 5.12
CA ALA A 18 12.75 -1.25 4.35
C ALA A 18 12.15 -0.88 2.99
N ALA A 19 11.62 -1.86 2.23
CA ALA A 19 10.94 -1.61 0.96
C ALA A 19 9.71 -0.72 1.12
N SER A 20 9.02 -0.80 2.27
CA SER A 20 7.86 0.04 2.56
C SER A 20 8.24 1.48 2.95
N GLY A 21 9.37 1.66 3.65
CA GLY A 21 9.89 2.96 4.07
C GLY A 21 10.77 3.69 3.04
N THR A 22 11.22 3.01 1.98
CA THR A 22 12.01 3.61 0.90
C THR A 22 11.19 4.68 0.16
N ASN A 23 11.83 5.81 -0.15
CA ASN A 23 11.19 6.92 -0.84
C ASN A 23 10.71 6.48 -2.24
N LEU A 24 9.56 6.97 -2.67
CA LEU A 24 8.99 6.69 -3.99
C LEU A 24 9.88 7.17 -5.15
N ALA A 25 10.74 8.16 -4.92
CA ALA A 25 11.71 8.63 -5.91
C ALA A 25 12.80 7.57 -6.20
N GLU A 26 13.05 6.66 -5.27
CA GLU A 26 14.06 5.61 -5.36
C GLU A 26 13.43 4.29 -5.81
N ARG A 27 12.73 4.33 -6.96
CA ARG A 27 12.03 3.15 -7.50
C ARG A 27 12.94 1.92 -7.59
N GLU A 28 14.14 2.10 -8.12
CA GLU A 28 15.13 1.04 -8.29
C GLU A 28 15.54 0.41 -6.94
N ALA A 29 15.79 1.24 -5.91
CA ALA A 29 16.12 0.75 -4.57
C ALA A 29 14.97 -0.06 -3.96
N ARG A 30 13.73 0.38 -4.17
CA ARG A 30 12.53 -0.33 -3.70
C ARG A 30 12.32 -1.65 -4.43
N GLU A 31 12.52 -1.68 -5.74
CA GLU A 31 12.44 -2.90 -6.55
C GLU A 31 13.50 -3.92 -6.10
N MET A 32 14.73 -3.48 -5.88
CA MET A 32 15.78 -4.34 -5.32
C MET A 32 15.42 -4.92 -3.95
N LEU A 33 14.88 -4.10 -3.03
CA LEU A 33 14.47 -4.57 -1.70
C LEU A 33 13.30 -5.56 -1.77
N THR A 34 12.37 -5.34 -2.70
CA THR A 34 11.24 -6.25 -2.95
C THR A 34 11.73 -7.57 -3.54
N ALA A 35 12.66 -7.54 -4.48
CA ALA A 35 13.28 -8.74 -5.03
C ALA A 35 14.03 -9.54 -3.97
N LYS A 36 14.78 -8.87 -3.07
CA LYS A 36 15.43 -9.52 -1.92
C LYS A 36 14.41 -10.20 -0.99
N ALA A 37 13.29 -9.52 -0.67
CA ALA A 37 12.22 -10.08 0.14
C ALA A 37 11.59 -11.33 -0.52
N ASN A 38 11.34 -11.28 -1.83
CA ASN A 38 10.79 -12.42 -2.57
C ASN A 38 11.75 -13.61 -2.57
N HIS A 39 13.06 -13.37 -2.69
CA HIS A 39 14.07 -14.43 -2.58
C HIS A 39 14.07 -15.07 -1.19
N THR A 40 13.99 -14.28 -0.11
CA THR A 40 13.89 -14.81 1.26
C THR A 40 12.58 -15.58 1.49
N GLN A 41 11.46 -15.13 0.93
CA GLN A 41 10.19 -15.84 0.95
C GLN A 41 10.29 -17.21 0.24
N ALA A 42 10.95 -17.27 -0.91
CA ALA A 42 11.17 -18.53 -1.63
C ALA A 42 12.03 -19.52 -0.82
N ALA A 43 13.05 -19.02 -0.11
CA ALA A 43 13.86 -19.84 0.79
C ALA A 43 13.04 -20.39 1.97
N LEU A 44 12.16 -19.58 2.57
CA LEU A 44 11.21 -20.02 3.61
C LEU A 44 10.27 -21.11 3.10
N TRP A 45 9.75 -20.95 1.88
CA TRP A 45 8.88 -21.94 1.23
C TRP A 45 9.61 -23.28 1.01
N SER A 46 10.83 -23.24 0.47
CA SER A 46 11.64 -24.45 0.29
C SER A 46 11.90 -25.17 1.62
N LEU A 47 12.20 -24.42 2.68
CA LEU A 47 12.45 -24.99 4.00
C LEU A 47 11.18 -25.61 4.61
N ALA A 48 10.01 -25.02 4.34
CA ALA A 48 8.72 -25.57 4.76
C ALA A 48 8.39 -26.89 4.04
N LEU A 49 8.65 -26.98 2.74
CA LEU A 49 8.49 -28.23 1.97
C LEU A 49 9.44 -29.32 2.46
N GLN A 50 10.72 -28.99 2.66
CA GLN A 50 11.68 -29.95 3.21
C GLN A 50 11.26 -30.44 4.60
N ALA A 51 10.75 -29.56 5.46
CA ALA A 51 10.25 -29.94 6.78
C ALA A 51 9.06 -30.91 6.69
N ALA A 52 8.18 -30.71 5.70
CA ALA A 52 7.02 -31.58 5.44
C ALA A 52 7.44 -32.98 4.96
N GLU A 53 8.51 -33.07 4.18
CA GLU A 53 9.05 -34.35 3.69
C GLU A 53 9.81 -35.12 4.78
N LEU A 54 10.64 -34.43 5.59
CA LEU A 54 11.53 -35.05 6.58
C LEU A 54 10.84 -35.47 7.89
N ALA A 55 9.77 -34.76 8.29
CA ALA A 55 9.06 -35.03 9.54
C ALA A 55 7.55 -34.93 9.31
N PRO A 56 6.90 -36.03 8.88
CA PRO A 56 5.45 -36.10 8.66
C PRO A 56 4.71 -36.19 10.00
N ASN A 57 4.97 -35.25 10.92
CA ASN A 57 4.03 -34.95 11.97
C ASN A 57 2.98 -34.01 11.37
N PRO A 58 1.79 -34.54 10.98
CA PRO A 58 0.86 -33.83 10.09
C PRO A 58 0.34 -32.54 10.73
N VAL A 59 0.29 -32.50 12.06
CA VAL A 59 -0.27 -31.38 12.82
C VAL A 59 0.71 -30.21 12.84
N SER A 60 1.95 -30.40 13.30
CA SER A 60 2.90 -29.28 13.43
C SER A 60 3.36 -28.72 12.10
N THR A 61 3.63 -29.61 11.14
CA THR A 61 4.17 -29.20 9.84
C THR A 61 3.08 -28.66 8.92
N GLY A 62 1.86 -29.22 8.99
CA GLY A 62 0.69 -28.69 8.30
C GLY A 62 0.33 -27.28 8.78
N LEU A 63 0.30 -27.05 10.10
CA LEU A 63 0.06 -25.72 10.67
C LEU A 63 1.14 -24.70 10.27
N PHE A 64 2.41 -25.12 10.21
CA PHE A 64 3.49 -24.24 9.77
C PHE A 64 3.34 -23.85 8.30
N VAL A 65 3.12 -24.81 7.40
CA VAL A 65 2.90 -24.55 5.97
C VAL A 65 1.68 -23.66 5.77
N GLN A 66 0.58 -23.92 6.48
CA GLN A 66 -0.61 -23.08 6.44
C GLN A 66 -0.32 -21.64 6.88
N SER A 67 0.38 -21.45 8.01
CA SER A 67 0.73 -20.11 8.49
C SER A 67 1.65 -19.35 7.52
N LEU A 68 2.54 -20.06 6.84
CA LEU A 68 3.40 -19.49 5.81
C LEU A 68 2.57 -19.07 4.58
N ASN A 69 1.60 -19.87 4.17
CA ASN A 69 0.71 -19.54 3.07
C ASN A 69 -0.14 -18.30 3.39
N GLU A 70 -0.75 -18.25 4.58
CA GLU A 70 -1.53 -17.10 5.04
C GLU A 70 -0.71 -15.81 5.06
N MET A 71 0.57 -15.88 5.45
CA MET A 71 1.48 -14.73 5.40
C MET A 71 1.76 -14.27 3.95
N ILE A 72 1.96 -15.21 3.03
CA ILE A 72 2.18 -14.92 1.61
C ILE A 72 0.92 -14.27 1.01
N ASP A 73 -0.26 -14.82 1.28
CA ASP A 73 -1.55 -14.30 0.82
C ASP A 73 -1.84 -12.90 1.39
N ALA A 74 -1.53 -12.68 2.67
CA ALA A 74 -1.65 -11.36 3.30
C ALA A 74 -0.71 -10.33 2.65
N MET A 75 0.50 -10.73 2.25
CA MET A 75 1.42 -9.85 1.55
C MET A 75 0.97 -9.56 0.12
N GLY A 76 0.52 -10.57 -0.62
CA GLY A 76 0.02 -10.43 -1.99
C GLY A 76 -1.23 -9.56 -2.07
N SER A 77 -2.18 -9.75 -1.16
CA SER A 77 -3.38 -8.90 -1.07
C SER A 77 -3.04 -7.44 -0.75
N ARG A 78 -2.04 -7.19 0.11
CA ARG A 78 -1.52 -5.85 0.37
C ARG A 78 -0.88 -5.22 -0.87
N GLU A 79 -0.07 -5.98 -1.62
CA GLU A 79 0.53 -5.49 -2.87
C GLU A 79 -0.55 -5.15 -3.90
N ALA A 80 -1.53 -6.03 -4.10
CA ALA A 80 -2.66 -5.77 -4.99
C ALA A 80 -3.49 -4.54 -4.56
N ALA A 81 -3.66 -4.32 -3.26
CA ALA A 81 -4.34 -3.14 -2.75
C ALA A 81 -3.53 -1.85 -2.96
N LEU A 82 -2.20 -1.92 -2.85
CA LEU A 82 -1.29 -0.79 -3.09
C LEU A 82 -1.09 -0.48 -4.58
N ASP A 83 -1.32 -1.47 -5.45
CA ASP A 83 -1.20 -1.33 -6.90
C ASP A 83 -2.53 -0.96 -7.59
N ARG A 84 -3.61 -0.78 -6.81
CA ARG A 84 -4.83 -0.17 -7.32
C ARG A 84 -4.57 1.28 -7.72
N HIS A 85 -4.55 1.52 -9.02
CA HIS A 85 -4.56 2.84 -9.63
C HIS A 85 -5.86 2.98 -10.42
N VAL A 86 -6.42 4.19 -10.47
CA VAL A 86 -7.55 4.52 -11.34
C VAL A 86 -7.00 4.53 -12.78
N PRO A 87 -7.68 3.87 -13.74
CA PRO A 87 -7.24 3.89 -15.13
C PRO A 87 -7.07 5.32 -15.65
N GLU A 88 -5.95 5.63 -16.29
CA GLU A 88 -5.59 6.96 -16.79
C GLU A 88 -6.67 7.54 -17.72
N LEU A 89 -7.38 6.67 -18.43
CA LEU A 89 -8.52 7.03 -19.28
C LEU A 89 -9.64 7.77 -18.50
N VAL A 90 -9.93 7.35 -17.27
CA VAL A 90 -10.96 7.97 -16.42
C VAL A 90 -10.55 9.39 -16.03
N LEU A 91 -9.28 9.59 -15.69
CA LEU A 91 -8.71 10.92 -15.40
C LEU A 91 -8.79 11.82 -16.63
N LEU A 92 -8.44 11.31 -17.80
CA LEU A 92 -8.50 12.06 -19.06
C LEU A 92 -9.93 12.48 -19.38
N LEU A 93 -10.91 11.58 -19.18
CA LEU A 93 -12.33 11.87 -19.39
C LEU A 93 -12.85 12.96 -18.44
N LEU A 94 -12.42 12.91 -17.18
CA LEU A 94 -12.73 13.93 -16.16
C LEU A 94 -12.15 15.29 -16.55
N TYR A 95 -10.88 15.34 -16.94
CA TYR A 95 -10.24 16.57 -17.45
C TYR A 95 -10.98 17.13 -18.66
N ALA A 96 -11.31 16.28 -19.64
CA ALA A 96 -12.05 16.69 -20.83
C ALA A 96 -13.42 17.27 -20.47
N THR A 97 -14.12 16.64 -19.51
CA THR A 97 -15.42 17.11 -19.02
C THR A 97 -15.29 18.48 -18.36
N PHE A 98 -14.32 18.68 -17.46
CA PHE A 98 -14.09 19.97 -16.83
C PHE A 98 -13.73 21.07 -17.82
N LEU A 99 -12.89 20.77 -18.82
CA LEU A 99 -12.53 21.71 -19.87
C LEU A 99 -13.74 22.07 -20.72
N MET A 100 -14.58 21.09 -21.11
CA MET A 100 -15.82 21.35 -21.85
C MET A 100 -16.80 22.18 -21.02
N THR A 101 -17.03 21.85 -19.75
CA THR A 101 -17.91 22.62 -18.86
C THR A 101 -17.40 24.06 -18.69
N GLY A 102 -16.11 24.24 -18.45
CA GLY A 102 -15.48 25.55 -18.36
C GLY A 102 -15.60 26.34 -19.67
N ALA A 103 -15.39 25.70 -20.82
CA ALA A 103 -15.53 26.32 -22.14
C ALA A 103 -16.97 26.75 -22.42
N ILE A 104 -17.97 25.90 -22.13
CA ILE A 104 -19.40 26.21 -22.31
C ILE A 104 -19.81 27.40 -21.45
N VAL A 105 -19.40 27.41 -20.17
CA VAL A 105 -19.74 28.51 -19.23
C VAL A 105 -19.01 29.80 -19.59
N GLY A 106 -17.74 29.72 -20.01
CA GLY A 106 -16.97 30.87 -20.47
C GLY A 106 -17.55 31.47 -21.75
N TYR A 107 -17.92 30.63 -22.72
CA TYR A 107 -18.55 31.03 -23.96
C TYR A 107 -19.92 31.68 -23.72
N SER A 108 -20.77 31.08 -22.88
CA SER A 108 -22.09 31.63 -22.57
C SER A 108 -22.02 32.98 -21.85
N ALA A 109 -21.09 33.14 -20.91
CA ALA A 109 -20.84 34.42 -20.25
C ALA A 109 -20.33 35.49 -21.22
N GLY A 110 -19.43 35.12 -22.14
CA GLY A 110 -18.88 36.01 -23.16
C GLY A 110 -19.92 36.47 -24.18
N VAL A 111 -20.75 35.56 -24.70
CA VAL A 111 -21.83 35.88 -25.65
C VAL A 111 -22.90 36.76 -25.01
N ALA A 112 -23.20 36.55 -23.72
CA ALA A 112 -24.15 37.37 -22.99
C ALA A 112 -23.63 38.80 -22.69
N GLY A 113 -22.35 39.11 -22.96
CA GLY A 113 -21.76 40.42 -22.70
C GLY A 113 -21.62 40.80 -21.22
N HIS A 114 -21.82 39.83 -20.32
CA HIS A 114 -21.73 40.05 -18.88
C HIS A 114 -20.33 39.69 -18.38
N ARG A 115 -19.82 40.44 -17.39
CA ARG A 115 -18.60 40.04 -16.68
C ARG A 115 -18.82 38.66 -16.04
N ALA A 116 -17.78 37.82 -16.05
CA ALA A 116 -17.83 36.52 -15.40
C ALA A 116 -18.35 36.68 -13.96
N SER A 117 -19.45 35.99 -13.66
CA SER A 117 -20.09 36.08 -12.35
C SER A 117 -19.17 35.50 -11.27
N PHE A 118 -19.37 35.91 -10.01
CA PHE A 118 -18.69 35.29 -8.86
C PHE A 118 -18.85 33.76 -8.87
N VAL A 119 -20.00 33.25 -9.34
CA VAL A 119 -20.29 31.82 -9.50
C VAL A 119 -19.32 31.14 -10.47
N THR A 120 -18.90 31.81 -11.55
CA THR A 120 -17.93 31.28 -12.52
C THR A 120 -16.54 31.10 -11.88
N TYR A 121 -16.10 32.05 -11.06
CA TYR A 121 -14.84 31.93 -10.32
C TYR A 121 -14.88 30.80 -9.29
N VAL A 122 -15.99 30.68 -8.55
CA VAL A 122 -16.20 29.58 -7.61
C VAL A 122 -16.17 28.23 -8.33
N MET A 123 -16.82 28.12 -9.50
CA MET A 123 -16.83 26.89 -10.29
C MET A 123 -15.42 26.49 -10.77
N VAL A 124 -14.64 27.45 -11.29
CA VAL A 124 -13.25 27.19 -11.70
C VAL A 124 -12.39 26.76 -10.51
N ALA A 125 -12.52 27.43 -9.36
CA ALA A 125 -11.82 27.04 -8.14
C ALA A 125 -12.19 25.62 -7.69
N LEU A 126 -13.48 25.26 -7.76
CA LEU A 126 -13.98 23.94 -7.38
C LEU A 126 -13.46 22.86 -8.32
N ILE A 127 -13.38 23.13 -9.63
CA ILE A 127 -12.76 22.24 -10.63
C ILE A 127 -11.28 22.01 -10.29
N VAL A 128 -10.52 23.07 -10.01
CA VAL A 128 -9.10 22.96 -9.65
C VAL A 128 -8.93 22.12 -8.39
N VAL A 129 -9.72 22.39 -7.33
CA VAL A 129 -9.69 21.61 -6.09
C VAL A 129 -10.05 20.15 -6.35
N LEU A 130 -11.09 19.88 -7.14
CA LEU A 130 -11.54 18.52 -7.45
C LEU A 130 -10.48 17.74 -8.23
N VAL A 131 -9.82 18.37 -9.20
CA VAL A 131 -8.68 17.77 -9.91
C VAL A 131 -7.55 17.43 -8.94
N PHE A 132 -7.19 18.34 -8.03
CA PHE A 132 -6.17 18.07 -7.01
C PHE A 132 -6.57 16.89 -6.11
N VAL A 133 -7.82 16.83 -5.65
CA VAL A 133 -8.33 15.73 -4.82
C VAL A 133 -8.32 14.40 -5.58
N ILE A 134 -8.68 14.39 -6.86
CA ILE A 134 -8.67 13.18 -7.69
C ILE A 134 -7.24 12.66 -7.89
N LEU A 135 -6.30 13.54 -8.22
CA LEU A 135 -4.88 13.19 -8.37
C LEU A 135 -4.25 12.70 -7.06
N ASP A 136 -4.75 13.21 -5.93
CA ASP A 136 -4.35 12.80 -4.60
C ASP A 136 -4.88 11.40 -4.25
N LEU A 137 -6.17 11.15 -4.50
CA LEU A 137 -6.83 9.86 -4.27
C LEU A 137 -6.29 8.74 -5.16
N ASP A 138 -5.88 9.05 -6.39
CA ASP A 138 -5.34 8.07 -7.35
C ASP A 138 -3.96 7.52 -6.93
N ARG A 139 -3.31 8.14 -5.92
CA ARG A 139 -1.98 7.72 -5.47
C ARG A 139 -2.02 7.22 -4.02
N PRO A 140 -2.32 5.92 -3.78
CA PRO A 140 -2.40 5.36 -2.42
C PRO A 140 -1.11 5.48 -1.59
N ARG A 141 0.04 5.75 -2.25
CA ARG A 141 1.33 6.03 -1.59
C ARG A 141 1.76 7.51 -1.62
N ARG A 142 1.12 8.38 -2.41
CA ARG A 142 1.58 9.76 -2.66
C ARG A 142 0.52 10.83 -2.35
N GLY A 143 -0.73 10.42 -2.10
CA GLY A 143 -1.81 11.31 -1.72
C GLY A 143 -1.78 11.72 -0.24
N LEU A 144 -2.62 12.67 0.15
CA LEU A 144 -2.89 13.13 1.51
C LEU A 144 -3.44 12.00 2.40
N ILE A 145 -4.13 11.02 1.80
CA ILE A 145 -4.57 9.80 2.48
C ILE A 145 -3.52 8.69 2.27
N GLN A 146 -2.54 8.63 3.17
CA GLN A 146 -1.45 7.66 3.10
C GLN A 146 -1.82 6.34 3.81
N VAL A 147 -1.50 5.21 3.17
CA VAL A 147 -1.59 3.90 3.84
C VAL A 147 -0.53 3.82 4.94
N SER A 148 -0.99 3.80 6.18
CA SER A 148 -0.16 3.68 7.38
C SER A 148 0.70 2.41 7.35
N GLN A 149 2.01 2.58 7.55
CA GLN A 149 2.96 1.46 7.68
C GLN A 149 3.06 0.90 9.11
N LYS A 150 2.22 1.40 10.03
CA LYS A 150 2.29 1.04 11.47
C LYS A 150 2.23 -0.47 11.70
N SER A 151 1.37 -1.18 10.98
CA SER A 151 1.21 -2.63 11.14
C SER A 151 2.49 -3.43 10.83
N LEU A 152 3.24 -3.06 9.78
CA LEU A 152 4.51 -3.72 9.45
C LEU A 152 5.62 -3.38 10.44
N VAL A 153 5.67 -2.13 10.91
CA VAL A 153 6.65 -1.71 11.92
C VAL A 153 6.38 -2.39 13.27
N GLU A 154 5.11 -2.53 13.64
CA GLU A 154 4.68 -3.23 14.85
C GLU A 154 4.96 -4.73 14.77
N LEU A 155 4.80 -5.34 13.59
CA LEU A 155 5.24 -6.71 13.33
C LEU A 155 6.75 -6.87 13.54
N GLY A 156 7.56 -5.96 12.97
CA GLY A 156 9.01 -5.98 13.16
C GLY A 156 9.43 -5.87 14.63
N ARG A 157 8.76 -4.99 15.39
CA ARG A 157 8.97 -4.86 16.85
C ARG A 157 8.58 -6.13 17.60
N THR A 158 7.47 -6.76 17.22
CA THR A 158 7.01 -8.01 17.85
C THR A 158 7.97 -9.17 17.56
N MET A 159 8.62 -9.18 16.38
CA MET A 159 9.61 -10.20 16.03
C MET A 159 10.98 -10.02 16.70
N THR A 160 11.29 -8.79 17.14
CA THR A 160 12.51 -8.47 17.90
C THR A 160 12.31 -8.52 19.41
N ALA A 161 11.08 -8.32 19.89
CA ALA A 161 10.69 -8.61 21.25
C ALA A 161 10.73 -10.13 21.50
N GLU A 162 11.39 -10.56 22.58
CA GLU A 162 11.36 -11.98 22.96
C GLU A 162 9.93 -12.47 23.20
N PRO A 163 9.62 -13.75 22.89
CA PRO A 163 8.32 -14.35 23.15
C PRO A 163 8.07 -14.45 24.66
N GLY A 164 7.55 -13.37 25.25
CA GLY A 164 7.28 -13.28 26.69
C GLY A 164 6.88 -11.89 27.18
N VAL A 165 7.13 -10.83 26.43
CA VAL A 165 6.68 -9.47 26.81
C VAL A 165 5.47 -9.10 25.97
N ALA A 166 4.27 -9.32 26.53
CA ALA A 166 3.05 -8.75 25.98
C ALA A 166 3.22 -7.23 25.87
N VAL A 167 3.24 -6.70 24.65
CA VAL A 167 3.15 -5.26 24.41
C VAL A 167 1.76 -4.84 24.89
N PRO A 168 1.64 -3.97 25.91
CA PRO A 168 0.33 -3.54 26.38
C PRO A 168 -0.39 -2.86 25.23
N ALA A 169 -1.58 -3.35 24.91
CA ALA A 169 -2.45 -2.76 23.91
C ALA A 169 -2.59 -1.27 24.21
N ALA A 170 -2.03 -0.42 23.34
CA ALA A 170 -2.15 1.02 23.47
C ALA A 170 -3.64 1.35 23.52
N GLY A 171 -4.08 1.81 24.70
CA GLY A 171 -5.47 2.04 25.02
C GLY A 171 -6.12 2.93 23.97
N ARG A 172 -7.29 2.48 23.49
CA ARG A 172 -8.23 3.34 22.78
C ARG A 172 -8.48 4.60 23.65
N PRO A 173 -8.18 5.82 23.17
CA PRO A 173 -8.70 7.01 23.84
C PRO A 173 -10.22 6.98 23.66
N GLY A 174 -10.91 6.95 24.79
CA GLY A 174 -12.36 6.85 24.85
C GLY A 174 -13.08 8.16 24.51
N ARG A 175 -14.33 7.96 24.09
CA ARG A 175 -15.46 8.88 23.90
C ARG A 175 -15.38 9.82 22.71
#